data_AF-A0A2R5L5S2-F1
#
_entry.id   AF-A0A2R5L5S2-F1
#
_cell.length_a   1.000
_cell.length_b   1.000
_cell.length_c   1.000
_cell.angle_alpha   90.00
_cell.angle_beta   90.00
_cell.angle_gamma   90.00
#
_symmetry.space_group_name_H-M   'P 1'
#
loop_
_entity.id
_entity.type
_entity.pdbx_description
1 polymer ?
#
loop_
_entity_poly.entity_id
_entity_poly.type
_entity_poly.pdbx_seq_one_letter_code
_entity_poly.pdbx_strand_id
1 'polypeptide(L)'
;MGCDGGTIPRRDELVRTKQKPEQKDKDAEAVAKWKHCAITQEELRLPVVSCDLGRLYNKEAVIEYLLNKEATSDIAKHIRSLKDLVELNLTENPTYRRKGADKGDEYVDHRASRFICPVVGLEMNGKYKFCYLRQCGCVLSERALKVKSDVCHKCGKPFEDDDIVVLNGTEEELSVLEEKMEARRLKAKLEKKSKKRATDIAVEDGKKKVKFEEPSRATGKLVNGGASTSEAKARPTTGTSTKMILPEKACAGYSIAKDPNTSEALKSLFTTHKTALNQEKAHWITHNPLYY
;
A
#
# COMPACT_ATOMS: atom_id res chain seq x y z
N MET A 1 13.52 -46.27 57.92
CA MET A 1 14.94 -46.55 57.62
C MET A 1 14.91 -47.34 56.31
N GLY A 2 15.22 -46.85 55.13
CA GLY A 2 16.20 -45.87 54.70
C GLY A 2 16.63 -46.36 53.32
N CYS A 3 15.73 -46.30 52.34
CA CYS A 3 16.02 -46.65 50.95
C CYS A 3 16.66 -45.45 50.26
N ASP A 4 17.86 -45.08 50.71
CA ASP A 4 18.77 -44.21 49.97
C ASP A 4 19.56 -45.07 48.99
N GLY A 5 18.84 -45.55 47.97
CA GLY A 5 19.43 -46.21 46.82
C GLY A 5 20.14 -45.15 46.00
N GLY A 6 21.43 -44.98 46.27
CA GLY A 6 22.30 -44.01 45.61
C GLY A 6 21.99 -43.90 44.12
N THR A 7 21.54 -42.72 43.71
CA THR A 7 21.38 -42.32 42.32
C THR A 7 22.71 -42.50 41.61
N ILE A 8 22.83 -43.57 40.84
CA ILE A 8 24.00 -43.80 39.98
C ILE A 8 24.06 -42.63 39.00
N PRO A 9 25.11 -41.78 39.06
CA PRO A 9 25.20 -40.61 38.19
C PRO A 9 25.19 -41.06 36.73
N ARG A 10 24.30 -40.49 35.92
CA ARG A 10 24.30 -40.80 34.50
C ARG A 10 25.60 -40.28 33.88
N ARG A 11 26.08 -40.92 32.81
CA ARG A 11 27.31 -40.53 32.11
C ARG A 11 27.31 -39.06 31.69
N ASP A 12 26.13 -38.50 31.40
CA ASP A 12 25.92 -37.11 31.04
C ASP A 12 26.09 -36.13 32.22
N GLU A 13 25.98 -36.62 33.46
CA GLU A 13 26.21 -35.86 34.70
C GLU A 13 27.69 -35.95 35.12
N LEU A 14 28.35 -37.07 34.82
CA LEU A 14 29.74 -37.34 35.22
C LEU A 14 30.77 -36.84 34.20
N VAL A 15 30.37 -36.69 32.94
CA VAL A 15 31.22 -36.19 31.84
C VAL A 15 30.43 -35.11 31.11
N ARG A 16 30.99 -33.90 30.99
CA ARG A 16 30.45 -32.85 30.12
C ARG A 16 30.43 -33.33 28.68
N THR A 17 29.35 -34.00 28.28
CA THR A 17 29.09 -34.35 26.89
C THR A 17 28.76 -33.05 26.16
N LYS A 18 29.36 -32.89 24.97
CA LYS A 18 29.12 -31.71 24.15
C LYS A 18 27.64 -31.66 23.81
N GLN A 19 26.94 -30.64 24.29
CA GLN A 19 25.52 -30.45 24.06
C GLN A 19 25.29 -30.50 22.54
N LYS A 20 24.43 -31.43 22.11
CA LYS A 20 24.12 -31.60 20.70
C LYS A 20 23.60 -30.25 20.20
N PRO A 21 24.18 -29.66 19.14
CA PRO A 21 23.74 -28.35 18.68
C PRO A 21 22.24 -28.44 18.41
N GLU A 22 21.49 -27.54 19.04
CA GLU A 22 20.04 -27.50 18.98
C GLU A 22 19.64 -27.33 17.51
N GLN A 23 19.11 -28.40 16.92
CA GLN A 23 18.73 -28.40 15.52
C GLN A 23 17.44 -27.59 15.42
N LYS A 24 17.55 -26.32 15.03
CA LYS A 24 16.38 -25.46 14.80
C LYS A 24 15.40 -26.21 13.90
N ASP A 25 14.17 -26.35 14.37
CA ASP A 25 13.12 -27.03 13.64
C ASP A 25 12.82 -26.25 12.36
N LYS A 26 13.23 -26.79 11.21
CA LYS A 26 12.97 -26.20 9.89
C LYS A 26 11.48 -25.90 9.68
N ASP A 27 10.63 -26.72 10.28
CA ASP A 27 9.18 -26.56 10.27
C ASP A 27 8.72 -25.32 11.05
N ALA A 28 9.33 -25.02 12.19
CA ALA A 28 9.03 -23.82 12.96
C ALA A 28 9.49 -22.55 12.23
N GLU A 29 10.66 -22.59 11.58
CA GLU A 29 11.16 -21.48 10.77
C GLU A 29 10.24 -21.22 9.56
N ALA A 30 9.76 -22.28 8.89
CA ALA A 30 8.79 -22.14 7.81
C ALA A 30 7.51 -21.49 8.34
N VAL A 31 6.91 -22.02 9.40
CA VAL A 31 5.68 -21.47 10.00
C VAL A 31 5.87 -20.00 10.39
N ALA A 32 7.02 -19.63 10.95
CA ALA A 32 7.32 -18.26 11.32
C ALA A 32 7.30 -17.31 10.12
N LYS A 33 7.93 -17.69 9.00
CA LYS A 33 7.95 -16.90 7.74
C LYS A 33 6.56 -16.65 7.14
N TRP A 34 5.61 -17.55 7.36
CA TRP A 34 4.23 -17.43 6.84
C TRP A 34 3.27 -16.71 7.79
N LYS A 35 3.60 -16.62 9.08
CA LYS A 35 2.74 -16.00 10.10
C LYS A 35 3.20 -14.62 10.56
N HIS A 36 4.48 -14.28 10.37
CA HIS A 36 5.06 -13.06 10.92
C HIS A 36 5.61 -12.13 9.84
N CYS A 37 5.62 -10.84 10.16
CA CYS A 37 6.23 -9.79 9.37
C CYS A 37 7.75 -9.97 9.34
N ALA A 38 8.36 -9.89 8.15
CA ALA A 38 9.80 -10.09 8.01
C ALA A 38 10.66 -8.92 8.56
N ILE A 39 10.07 -7.76 8.87
CA ILE A 39 10.76 -6.63 9.53
C ILE A 39 10.59 -6.71 11.05
N THR A 40 9.34 -6.70 11.53
CA THR A 40 9.03 -6.55 12.96
C THR A 40 8.90 -7.87 13.71
N GLN A 41 8.83 -9.01 13.00
CA GLN A 41 8.53 -10.34 13.56
C GLN A 41 7.18 -10.43 14.29
N GLU A 42 6.31 -9.43 14.17
CA GLU A 42 4.95 -9.46 14.68
C GLU A 42 4.05 -10.30 13.78
N GLU A 43 2.93 -10.78 14.32
CA GLU A 43 1.93 -11.50 13.54
C GLU A 43 1.39 -10.66 12.36
N LEU A 44 1.16 -11.32 11.22
CA LEU A 44 0.65 -10.66 10.03
C LEU A 44 -0.78 -10.18 10.21
N ARG A 45 -1.01 -8.89 9.95
CA ARG A 45 -2.31 -8.23 9.99
C ARG A 45 -2.66 -7.67 8.61
N LEU A 46 -3.93 -7.77 8.25
CA LEU A 46 -4.42 -7.12 7.02
C LEU A 46 -4.40 -5.59 7.24
N PRO A 47 -3.95 -4.80 6.27
CA PRO A 47 -3.45 -5.18 4.94
C PRO A 47 -2.01 -5.71 4.96
N VAL A 48 -1.81 -6.90 4.36
CA VAL A 48 -0.48 -7.52 4.18
C VAL A 48 0.09 -7.09 2.83
N VAL A 49 1.36 -6.71 2.82
CA VAL A 49 2.09 -6.35 1.59
C VAL A 49 3.24 -7.32 1.36
N SER A 50 3.59 -7.53 0.10
CA SER A 50 4.79 -8.26 -0.28
C SER A 50 5.73 -7.41 -1.13
N CYS A 51 7.03 -7.69 -0.99
CA CYS A 51 8.04 -7.13 -1.87
C CYS A 51 8.25 -7.98 -3.12
N ASP A 52 9.00 -7.45 -4.08
CA ASP A 52 9.39 -8.17 -5.30
C ASP A 52 10.18 -9.47 -5.05
N LEU A 53 10.74 -9.68 -3.85
CA LEU A 53 11.40 -10.93 -3.42
C LEU A 53 10.45 -11.93 -2.75
N GLY A 54 9.15 -11.64 -2.70
CA GLY A 54 8.15 -12.55 -2.14
C GLY A 54 8.14 -12.65 -0.62
N ARG A 55 8.76 -11.71 0.10
CA ARG A 55 8.67 -11.61 1.57
C ARG A 55 7.39 -10.90 1.98
N LEU A 56 6.83 -11.30 3.11
CA LEU A 56 5.58 -10.76 3.67
C LEU A 56 5.86 -9.72 4.76
N TYR A 57 5.10 -8.62 4.72
CA TYR A 57 5.20 -7.53 5.69
C TYR A 57 3.83 -6.98 6.07
N ASN A 58 3.74 -6.42 7.26
CA ASN A 58 2.63 -5.56 7.65
C ASN A 58 2.81 -4.18 6.98
N LYS A 59 1.75 -3.64 6.38
CA LYS A 59 1.82 -2.34 5.69
C LYS A 59 2.32 -1.22 6.61
N GLU A 60 1.88 -1.21 7.87
CA GLU A 60 2.30 -0.25 8.91
C GLU A 60 3.81 -0.32 9.16
N ALA A 61 4.33 -1.52 9.39
CA ALA A 61 5.75 -1.76 9.63
C ALA A 61 6.65 -1.29 8.48
N VAL A 62 6.22 -1.44 7.23
CA VAL A 62 7.00 -0.96 6.07
C VAL A 62 6.97 0.56 5.95
N ILE A 63 5.83 1.18 6.28
CA ILE A 63 5.73 2.66 6.30
C ILE A 63 6.67 3.22 7.36
N GLU A 64 6.66 2.67 8.57
CA GLU A 64 7.57 3.06 9.65
C GLU A 64 9.03 2.87 9.25
N TYR A 65 9.37 1.74 8.62
CA TYR A 65 10.71 1.49 8.10
C TYR A 65 11.16 2.52 7.05
N LEU A 66 10.26 2.91 6.13
CA LEU A 66 10.58 3.91 5.10
C LEU A 66 10.72 5.33 5.65
N LEU A 67 10.05 5.64 6.76
CA LEU A 67 10.18 6.91 7.47
C LEU A 67 11.47 6.94 8.31
N ASN A 68 11.78 5.83 8.99
CA ASN A 68 12.93 5.69 9.89
C ASN A 68 14.16 5.16 9.15
N LYS A 69 14.83 6.04 8.40
CA LYS A 69 16.02 5.68 7.59
C LYS A 69 17.23 5.16 8.38
N GLU A 70 17.24 5.29 9.69
CA GLU A 70 18.29 4.79 10.59
C GLU A 70 18.11 3.30 10.92
N ALA A 71 16.87 2.80 10.89
CA ALA A 71 16.57 1.39 11.15
C ALA A 71 16.92 0.54 9.93
N THR A 72 18.20 0.22 9.76
CA THR A 72 18.67 -0.62 8.64
C THR A 72 18.41 -2.10 8.92
N SER A 73 17.21 -2.58 8.61
CA SER A 73 16.98 -4.02 8.52
C SER A 73 17.60 -4.57 7.23
N ASP A 74 18.50 -5.56 7.36
CA ASP A 74 19.13 -6.24 6.21
C ASP A 74 18.11 -6.86 5.26
N ILE A 75 16.96 -7.21 5.81
CA ILE A 75 15.87 -7.93 5.14
C ILE A 75 15.10 -7.01 4.17
N ALA A 76 15.03 -5.71 4.41
CA ALA A 76 14.22 -4.77 3.64
C ALA A 76 15.03 -3.75 2.81
N LYS A 77 16.36 -3.88 2.73
CA LYS A 77 17.27 -2.95 2.00
C LYS A 77 16.86 -2.66 0.55
N HIS A 78 16.19 -3.59 -0.12
CA HIS A 78 15.76 -3.45 -1.51
C HIS A 78 14.52 -2.56 -1.67
N ILE A 79 13.74 -2.35 -0.62
CA ILE A 79 12.50 -1.56 -0.64
C ILE A 79 12.88 -0.07 -0.52
N ARG A 80 12.61 0.71 -1.58
CA ARG A 80 12.92 2.16 -1.60
C ARG A 80 11.68 3.01 -1.51
N SER A 81 10.55 2.48 -1.96
CA SER A 81 9.28 3.19 -2.02
C SER A 81 8.12 2.22 -1.91
N LEU A 82 6.93 2.74 -1.59
CA LEU A 82 5.69 1.96 -1.58
C LEU A 82 5.32 1.36 -2.95
N LYS A 83 5.94 1.80 -4.04
CA LYS A 83 5.73 1.24 -5.39
C LYS A 83 6.43 -0.10 -5.61
N ASP A 84 7.44 -0.39 -4.79
CA ASP A 84 8.14 -1.68 -4.81
C ASP A 84 7.33 -2.77 -4.07
N LEU A 85 6.19 -2.40 -3.48
CA LEU A 85 5.32 -3.27 -2.69
C LEU A 85 4.00 -3.49 -3.40
N VAL A 86 3.43 -4.67 -3.19
CA VAL A 86 2.11 -5.04 -3.68
C VAL A 86 1.25 -5.44 -2.48
N GLU A 87 0.06 -4.85 -2.37
CA GLU A 87 -0.93 -5.26 -1.39
C GLU A 87 -1.54 -6.61 -1.81
N LEU A 88 -1.50 -7.58 -0.89
CA LEU A 88 -1.95 -8.94 -1.14
C LEU A 88 -3.44 -9.09 -0.82
N ASN A 89 -4.18 -9.63 -1.79
CA ASN A 89 -5.56 -10.04 -1.67
C ASN A 89 -5.62 -11.50 -1.20
N LEU A 90 -5.42 -11.69 0.11
CA LEU A 90 -5.50 -12.98 0.78
C LEU A 90 -6.96 -13.33 1.07
N THR A 91 -7.33 -14.60 0.85
CA THR A 91 -8.65 -15.12 1.24
C THR A 91 -8.56 -15.72 2.62
N GLU A 92 -9.47 -15.35 3.53
CA GLU A 92 -9.51 -15.91 4.88
C GLU A 92 -9.99 -17.36 4.86
N ASN A 93 -9.41 -18.18 5.73
CA ASN A 93 -9.77 -19.57 5.91
C ASN A 93 -10.96 -19.68 6.88
N PRO A 94 -12.12 -20.19 6.45
CA PRO A 94 -13.29 -20.32 7.34
C PRO A 94 -13.08 -21.32 8.48
N THR A 95 -12.13 -22.26 8.34
CA THR A 95 -11.82 -23.24 9.40
C THR A 95 -10.84 -22.68 10.45
N TYR A 96 -10.25 -21.51 10.21
CA TYR A 96 -9.27 -20.94 11.11
C TYR A 96 -9.92 -20.37 12.37
N ARG A 97 -9.67 -21.02 13.50
CA ARG A 97 -9.99 -20.46 14.82
C ARG A 97 -8.82 -19.61 15.28
N ARG A 98 -9.07 -18.31 15.49
CA ARG A 98 -8.12 -17.43 16.17
C ARG A 98 -7.89 -18.02 17.57
N LYS A 99 -6.63 -18.23 17.96
CA LYS A 99 -6.27 -18.69 19.31
C LYS A 99 -7.02 -17.83 20.35
N GLY A 100 -8.04 -18.41 20.98
CA GLY A 100 -8.61 -17.90 22.22
C GLY A 100 -7.67 -18.27 23.36
N ALA A 101 -7.92 -17.75 24.58
CA ALA A 101 -7.16 -18.17 25.76
C ALA A 101 -7.19 -19.70 25.87
N ASP A 102 -6.02 -20.32 25.78
CA ASP A 102 -5.83 -21.77 25.72
C ASP A 102 -6.51 -22.42 26.94
N LYS A 103 -7.68 -23.03 26.73
CA LYS A 103 -8.20 -24.04 27.64
C LYS A 103 -7.46 -25.30 27.25
N GLY A 104 -6.58 -25.78 28.13
CA GLY A 104 -5.47 -26.73 27.86
C GLY A 104 -5.81 -28.12 27.30
N ASP A 105 -6.99 -28.32 26.72
CA ASP A 105 -7.48 -29.59 26.20
C ASP A 105 -7.61 -29.62 24.65
N GLU A 106 -7.38 -28.50 23.94
CA GLU A 106 -7.50 -28.43 22.47
C GLU A 106 -6.13 -28.61 21.78
N TYR A 107 -6.07 -29.54 20.81
CA TYR A 107 -4.87 -29.76 19.99
C TYR A 107 -4.56 -28.50 19.18
N VAL A 108 -3.47 -27.80 19.53
CA VAL A 108 -3.03 -26.61 18.82
C VAL A 108 -2.30 -27.03 17.55
N ASP A 109 -3.00 -27.02 16.42
CA ASP A 109 -2.35 -27.18 15.12
C ASP A 109 -1.54 -25.92 14.80
N HIS A 110 -0.23 -25.96 15.10
CA HIS A 110 0.70 -24.88 14.80
C HIS A 110 0.79 -24.55 13.30
N ARG A 111 0.26 -25.41 12.43
CA ARG A 111 0.23 -25.20 10.97
C ARG A 111 -1.11 -24.66 10.48
N ALA A 112 -2.13 -24.53 11.34
CA ALA A 112 -3.34 -23.83 10.97
C ALA A 112 -2.98 -22.40 10.53
N SER A 113 -3.39 -22.04 9.32
CA SER A 113 -3.14 -20.73 8.73
C SER A 113 -4.44 -19.95 8.58
N ARG A 114 -4.38 -18.64 8.84
CA ARG A 114 -5.51 -17.72 8.66
C ARG A 114 -5.97 -17.60 7.21
N PHE A 115 -5.11 -17.92 6.24
CA PHE A 115 -5.37 -17.70 4.83
C PHE A 115 -5.36 -18.98 4.00
N ILE A 116 -6.17 -19.01 2.94
CA ILE A 116 -6.39 -20.16 2.08
C ILE A 116 -6.32 -19.78 0.59
N CYS A 117 -5.91 -20.71 -0.27
CA CYS A 117 -6.02 -20.54 -1.72
C CYS A 117 -7.49 -20.60 -2.15
N PRO A 118 -8.01 -19.57 -2.85
CA PRO A 118 -9.43 -19.53 -3.25
C PRO A 118 -9.82 -20.58 -4.29
N VAL A 119 -8.86 -21.13 -5.05
CA VAL A 119 -9.13 -22.09 -6.14
C VAL A 119 -9.02 -23.52 -5.64
N VAL A 120 -7.92 -23.85 -4.94
CA VAL A 120 -7.59 -25.24 -4.56
C VAL A 120 -7.99 -25.54 -3.11
N GLY A 121 -8.26 -24.53 -2.29
CA GLY A 121 -8.57 -24.73 -0.86
C GLY A 121 -7.36 -25.14 -0.02
N LEU A 122 -6.14 -24.88 -0.49
CA LEU A 122 -4.92 -25.18 0.27
C LEU A 122 -4.61 -24.09 1.28
N GLU A 123 -4.23 -24.49 2.49
CA GLU A 123 -3.82 -23.60 3.57
C GLU A 123 -2.42 -23.00 3.35
N MET A 124 -2.27 -21.72 3.68
CA MET A 124 -1.03 -20.96 3.55
C MET A 124 -0.10 -21.18 4.76
N ASN A 125 0.35 -22.42 4.94
CA ASN A 125 1.09 -22.89 6.11
C ASN A 125 2.57 -23.21 5.85
N GLY A 126 3.05 -22.96 4.62
CA GLY A 126 4.42 -23.21 4.20
C GLY A 126 4.77 -24.63 3.77
N LYS A 127 3.82 -25.58 3.82
CA LYS A 127 3.99 -26.87 3.13
C LYS A 127 3.85 -26.75 1.62
N TYR A 128 2.94 -25.87 1.20
CA TYR A 128 2.65 -25.61 -0.20
C TYR A 128 3.27 -24.29 -0.60
N LYS A 129 3.78 -24.24 -1.84
CA LYS A 129 4.27 -23.00 -2.44
C LYS A 129 3.09 -22.15 -2.87
N PHE A 130 3.13 -20.87 -2.50
CA PHE A 130 2.19 -19.86 -2.95
C PHE A 130 2.92 -18.80 -3.76
N CYS A 131 2.15 -18.14 -4.59
CA CYS A 131 2.60 -17.11 -5.50
C CYS A 131 1.50 -16.05 -5.58
N TYR A 132 1.88 -14.84 -5.96
CA TYR A 132 0.92 -13.78 -6.24
C TYR A 132 1.21 -13.14 -7.57
N LEU A 133 0.17 -12.57 -8.16
CA LEU A 133 0.26 -11.84 -9.42
C LEU A 133 0.43 -10.35 -9.12
N ARG A 134 1.47 -9.74 -9.67
CA ARG A 134 1.79 -8.33 -9.40
C ARG A 134 0.71 -7.35 -9.84
N GLN A 135 0.02 -7.64 -10.94
CA GLN A 135 -1.03 -6.75 -11.48
C GLN A 135 -2.29 -6.67 -10.60
N CYS A 136 -2.57 -7.71 -9.80
CA CYS A 136 -3.82 -7.80 -9.04
C CYS A 136 -3.66 -8.10 -7.55
N GLY A 137 -2.46 -8.50 -7.11
CA GLY A 137 -2.18 -8.88 -5.73
C GLY A 137 -2.88 -10.16 -5.27
N CYS A 138 -3.58 -10.88 -6.14
CA CYS A 138 -4.27 -12.12 -5.75
C CYS A 138 -3.26 -13.22 -5.45
N VAL A 139 -3.42 -13.87 -4.29
CA VAL A 139 -2.55 -14.95 -3.84
C VAL A 139 -3.16 -16.29 -4.23
N LEU A 140 -2.36 -17.12 -4.89
CA LEU A 140 -2.74 -18.42 -5.42
C LEU A 140 -1.67 -19.46 -5.07
N SER A 141 -2.07 -20.72 -4.96
CA SER A 141 -1.09 -21.82 -4.84
C SER A 141 -0.43 -22.06 -6.20
N GLU A 142 0.83 -22.53 -6.20
CA GLU A 142 1.52 -22.90 -7.45
C GLU A 142 0.72 -23.97 -8.23
N ARG A 143 0.02 -24.87 -7.50
CA ARG A 143 -0.87 -25.87 -8.11
C ARG A 143 -2.03 -25.24 -8.89
N ALA A 144 -2.55 -24.09 -8.45
CA ALA A 144 -3.58 -23.36 -9.17
C ALA A 144 -3.02 -22.75 -10.47
N LEU A 145 -1.77 -22.29 -10.47
CA LEU A 145 -1.12 -21.71 -11.65
C LEU A 145 -0.63 -22.74 -12.67
N LYS A 146 -0.56 -24.04 -12.30
CA LYS A 146 -0.25 -25.10 -13.29
C LYS A 146 -1.30 -25.22 -14.38
N VAL A 147 -2.53 -24.78 -14.11
CA VAL A 147 -3.55 -24.60 -15.14
C VAL A 147 -3.23 -23.30 -15.87
N LYS A 148 -2.62 -23.41 -17.05
CA LYS A 148 -2.19 -22.25 -17.84
C LYS A 148 -3.40 -21.43 -18.27
N SER A 149 -3.43 -20.18 -17.84
CA SER A 149 -4.42 -19.19 -18.24
C SER A 149 -3.76 -17.83 -18.27
N ASP A 150 -4.05 -17.01 -19.28
CA ASP A 150 -3.51 -15.65 -19.40
C ASP A 150 -4.23 -14.66 -18.44
N VAL A 151 -5.11 -15.17 -17.59
CA VAL A 151 -6.05 -14.42 -16.76
C VAL A 151 -6.08 -14.96 -15.34
N CYS A 152 -6.13 -14.07 -14.35
CA CYS A 152 -6.18 -14.45 -12.94
C CYS A 152 -7.46 -15.22 -12.58
N HIS A 153 -7.30 -16.44 -12.08
CA HIS A 153 -8.39 -17.31 -11.63
C HIS A 153 -9.31 -16.74 -10.53
N LYS A 154 -8.87 -15.70 -9.79
CA LYS A 154 -9.69 -15.07 -8.72
C LYS A 154 -10.46 -13.83 -9.21
N CYS A 155 -9.84 -13.00 -10.05
CA CYS A 155 -10.37 -11.67 -10.36
C CYS A 155 -10.51 -11.37 -11.86
N GLY A 156 -10.12 -12.28 -12.75
CA GLY A 156 -10.30 -12.10 -14.19
C GLY A 156 -9.35 -11.08 -14.83
N LYS A 157 -8.35 -10.56 -14.12
CA LYS A 157 -7.37 -9.62 -14.68
C LYS A 157 -6.31 -10.35 -15.51
N PRO A 158 -5.91 -9.85 -16.68
CA PRO A 158 -4.81 -10.42 -17.45
C PRO A 158 -3.51 -10.33 -16.65
N PHE A 159 -2.57 -11.24 -16.87
CA PHE A 159 -1.22 -11.16 -16.30
C PHE A 159 -0.20 -11.81 -17.24
N GLU A 160 1.06 -11.42 -17.08
CA GLU A 160 2.19 -12.05 -17.79
C GLU A 160 2.94 -13.00 -16.84
N ASP A 161 3.62 -14.00 -17.39
CA ASP A 161 4.42 -14.95 -16.60
C ASP A 161 5.56 -14.25 -15.81
N ASP A 162 6.02 -13.09 -16.30
CA ASP A 162 7.00 -12.24 -15.63
C ASP A 162 6.46 -11.58 -14.35
N ASP A 163 5.13 -11.45 -14.21
CA ASP A 163 4.45 -10.83 -13.06
C ASP A 163 4.15 -11.83 -11.92
N ILE A 164 4.48 -13.11 -12.12
CA ILE A 164 4.33 -14.15 -11.10
C ILE A 164 5.49 -14.06 -10.11
N VAL A 165 5.18 -13.81 -8.84
CA VAL A 165 6.15 -13.77 -7.76
C VAL A 165 5.84 -14.87 -6.74
N VAL A 166 6.83 -15.73 -6.46
CA VAL A 166 6.71 -16.81 -5.47
C VAL A 166 6.91 -16.23 -4.07
N LEU A 167 6.01 -16.57 -3.14
CA LEU A 167 6.08 -16.15 -1.74
C LEU A 167 6.99 -17.09 -0.94
N ASN A 168 7.92 -16.51 -0.17
CA ASN A 168 8.85 -17.23 0.70
C ASN A 168 9.55 -18.41 -0.03
N GLY A 169 10.06 -18.17 -1.24
CA GLY A 169 10.74 -19.16 -2.06
C GLY A 169 12.07 -19.67 -1.50
N THR A 170 12.63 -20.68 -2.15
CA THR A 170 14.00 -21.16 -1.86
C THR A 170 15.05 -20.14 -2.30
N GLU A 171 16.30 -20.29 -1.85
CA GLU A 171 17.38 -19.37 -2.20
C GLU A 171 17.60 -19.24 -3.72
N GLU A 172 17.40 -20.32 -4.47
CA GLU A 172 17.44 -20.34 -5.94
C GLU A 172 16.29 -19.55 -6.57
N GLU A 173 15.08 -19.62 -6.00
CA GLU A 173 13.95 -18.84 -6.49
C GLU A 173 14.11 -17.35 -6.15
N LEU A 174 14.74 -17.05 -5.01
CA LEU A 174 15.04 -15.69 -4.58
C LEU A 174 16.04 -14.99 -5.51
N SER A 175 17.10 -15.68 -5.95
CA SER A 175 18.06 -15.10 -6.91
C SER A 175 17.40 -14.77 -8.25
N VAL A 176 16.54 -15.66 -8.75
CA VAL A 176 15.74 -15.39 -9.96
C VAL A 176 14.81 -14.18 -9.76
N LEU A 177 14.18 -14.05 -8.60
CA LEU A 177 13.34 -12.89 -8.27
C LEU A 177 14.15 -11.59 -8.16
N GLU A 178 15.38 -11.65 -7.63
CA GLU A 178 16.32 -10.53 -7.59
C GLU A 178 16.67 -10.05 -9.00
N GLU A 179 17.08 -10.96 -9.89
CA GLU A 179 17.35 -10.64 -11.29
C GLU A 179 16.14 -10.04 -12.00
N LYS A 180 14.94 -10.61 -11.79
CA LYS A 180 13.68 -10.07 -12.32
C LYS A 180 13.36 -8.68 -11.77
N MET A 181 13.64 -8.42 -10.50
CA MET A 181 13.46 -7.09 -9.89
C MET A 181 14.39 -6.06 -10.54
N GLU A 182 15.66 -6.40 -10.71
CA GLU A 182 16.66 -5.52 -11.32
C GLU A 182 16.34 -5.25 -12.78
N ALA A 183 16.00 -6.28 -13.56
CA ALA A 183 15.58 -6.14 -14.94
C ALA A 183 14.38 -5.18 -15.08
N ARG A 184 13.37 -5.32 -14.22
CA ARG A 184 12.21 -4.40 -14.20
C ARG A 184 12.60 -2.97 -13.84
N ARG A 185 13.52 -2.79 -12.89
CA ARG A 185 14.04 -1.47 -12.52
C ARG A 185 14.81 -0.81 -13.66
N LEU A 186 15.57 -1.59 -14.43
CA LEU A 186 16.28 -1.10 -15.61
C LEU A 186 15.28 -0.70 -16.71
N LYS A 187 14.29 -1.54 -17.02
CA LYS A 187 13.19 -1.21 -17.96
C LYS A 187 12.50 0.10 -17.57
N ALA A 188 12.09 0.25 -16.31
CA ALA A 188 11.45 1.47 -15.81
C ALA A 188 12.35 2.73 -15.87
N LYS A 189 13.68 2.57 -15.70
CA LYS A 189 14.63 3.67 -15.87
C LYS A 189 14.78 4.08 -17.34
N LEU A 190 14.82 3.11 -18.25
CA LEU A 190 14.91 3.36 -19.69
C LEU A 190 13.66 4.06 -20.22
N GLU A 191 12.47 3.63 -19.80
CA GLU A 191 11.20 4.29 -20.15
C GLU A 191 11.11 5.71 -19.63
N LYS A 192 11.63 5.99 -18.43
CA LYS A 192 11.69 7.36 -17.91
C LYS A 192 12.67 8.22 -18.71
N LYS A 193 13.79 7.65 -19.17
CA LYS A 193 14.77 8.36 -20.02
C LYS A 193 14.21 8.64 -21.41
N SER A 194 13.50 7.70 -22.03
CA SER A 194 12.86 7.92 -23.33
C SER A 194 11.73 8.96 -23.24
N LYS A 195 10.90 8.91 -22.19
CA LYS A 195 9.87 9.93 -21.92
C LYS A 195 10.48 11.32 -21.71
N LYS A 196 11.60 11.43 -20.99
CA LYS A 196 12.32 12.71 -20.81
C LYS A 196 12.86 13.25 -22.13
N ARG A 197 13.52 12.41 -22.94
CA ARG A 197 14.01 12.79 -24.27
C ARG A 197 12.87 13.24 -25.20
N ALA A 198 11.72 12.58 -25.14
CA ALA A 198 10.55 12.99 -25.92
C ALA A 198 9.97 14.34 -25.47
N THR A 199 9.96 14.64 -24.16
CA THR A 199 9.57 15.96 -23.65
C THR A 199 10.58 17.06 -23.96
N ASP A 200 11.88 16.77 -23.96
CA ASP A 200 12.92 17.76 -24.28
C ASP A 200 12.88 18.16 -25.78
N ILE A 201 12.60 17.21 -26.67
CA ILE A 201 12.42 17.47 -28.11
C ILE A 201 11.15 18.32 -28.38
N ALA A 202 10.08 18.12 -27.61
CA ALA A 202 8.85 18.91 -27.76
C ALA A 202 8.99 20.38 -27.31
N VAL A 203 10.02 20.74 -26.55
CA VAL A 203 10.28 22.12 -26.10
C VAL A 203 11.14 22.90 -27.10
N GLU A 204 11.95 22.23 -27.93
CA GLU A 204 12.78 22.90 -28.95
C GLU A 204 12.02 23.23 -30.25
N ASP A 205 10.93 22.52 -30.58
CA ASP A 205 10.14 22.75 -31.81
C ASP A 205 9.08 23.88 -31.67
N GLY A 206 9.24 24.77 -30.69
CA GLY A 206 8.32 25.88 -30.41
C GLY A 206 8.58 27.19 -31.17
N LYS A 207 9.57 27.26 -32.08
CA LYS A 207 9.91 28.48 -32.83
C LYS A 207 10.06 28.22 -34.33
N LYS A 208 8.94 28.16 -35.06
CA LYS A 208 8.79 28.83 -36.37
C LYS A 208 7.32 28.87 -36.79
N LYS A 209 6.73 30.07 -36.75
CA LYS A 209 5.47 30.42 -37.40
C LYS A 209 5.64 30.37 -38.92
N VAL A 210 4.67 29.79 -39.62
CA VAL A 210 4.18 30.38 -40.88
C VAL A 210 2.64 30.35 -40.82
N LYS A 211 2.07 31.55 -40.75
CA LYS A 211 0.65 31.82 -41.01
C LYS A 211 0.41 31.64 -42.51
N PHE A 212 -0.65 30.95 -42.89
CA PHE A 212 -1.33 31.17 -44.16
C PHE A 212 -2.81 31.36 -43.87
N GLU A 213 -3.36 32.46 -44.38
CA GLU A 213 -4.75 32.87 -44.18
C GLU A 213 -5.71 32.13 -45.12
N GLU A 214 -6.95 32.05 -44.64
CA GLU A 214 -8.16 31.37 -45.10
C GLU A 214 -8.83 32.09 -46.31
N PRO A 215 -9.95 31.61 -46.93
CA PRO A 215 -11.27 31.74 -46.29
C PRO A 215 -12.43 30.77 -46.68
N SER A 216 -13.46 30.83 -45.83
CA SER A 216 -14.92 30.65 -46.07
C SER A 216 -15.51 29.24 -45.81
N ARG A 217 -16.70 29.00 -45.21
CA ARG A 217 -17.89 29.82 -44.86
C ARG A 217 -18.87 29.04 -43.93
N ALA A 218 -19.47 29.73 -42.94
CA ALA A 218 -20.81 29.52 -42.29
C ALA A 218 -21.08 28.23 -41.45
N THR A 219 -21.82 28.19 -40.32
CA THR A 219 -22.87 29.06 -39.73
C THR A 219 -23.17 28.65 -38.27
N GLY A 220 -23.67 29.60 -37.43
CA GLY A 220 -24.59 29.37 -36.27
C GLY A 220 -24.00 29.57 -34.85
N LYS A 221 -24.05 30.77 -34.23
CA LYS A 221 -25.06 31.32 -33.26
C LYS A 221 -25.31 30.39 -32.04
N LEU A 222 -25.29 30.79 -30.76
CA LEU A 222 -25.65 32.02 -30.02
C LEU A 222 -24.85 32.05 -28.67
N VAL A 223 -24.19 33.15 -28.23
CA VAL A 223 -24.70 34.31 -27.41
C VAL A 223 -24.82 33.95 -25.92
N ASN A 224 -24.43 34.71 -24.89
CA ASN A 224 -23.77 36.01 -24.61
C ASN A 224 -23.29 35.87 -23.14
N GLY A 225 -22.35 36.61 -22.55
CA GLY A 225 -21.89 38.00 -22.72
C GLY A 225 -21.67 38.51 -21.28
N GLY A 226 -20.45 38.88 -20.87
CA GLY A 226 -19.92 40.26 -20.93
C GLY A 226 -20.17 40.96 -19.57
N ALA A 227 -19.33 41.79 -18.97
CA ALA A 227 -18.14 42.55 -19.37
C ALA A 227 -17.37 42.91 -18.06
N SER A 228 -16.02 42.96 -18.05
CA SER A 228 -15.15 44.17 -18.14
C SER A 228 -15.56 45.29 -17.16
N THR A 229 -14.73 45.85 -16.27
CA THR A 229 -13.39 46.50 -16.33
C THR A 229 -12.93 46.68 -14.85
N SER A 230 -11.70 46.86 -14.39
CA SER A 230 -10.64 47.83 -14.72
C SER A 230 -9.41 47.58 -13.81
N GLU A 231 -8.33 48.30 -14.10
CA GLU A 231 -6.92 48.14 -13.72
C GLU A 231 -6.51 48.23 -12.23
N ALA A 232 -5.33 47.66 -11.94
CA ALA A 232 -4.14 48.33 -11.36
C ALA A 232 -3.50 47.70 -10.09
N LYS A 233 -2.30 47.15 -10.32
CA LYS A 233 -1.04 47.17 -9.52
C LYS A 233 -1.05 46.83 -8.02
N ALA A 234 -0.35 45.74 -7.66
CA ALA A 234 0.86 45.78 -6.82
C ALA A 234 1.59 44.41 -6.76
N ARG A 235 2.92 44.45 -6.75
CA ARG A 235 3.90 43.36 -6.43
C ARG A 235 5.09 44.06 -5.74
N PRO A 236 6.09 43.38 -5.13
CA PRO A 236 6.17 42.01 -4.57
C PRO A 236 6.70 41.98 -3.11
N THR A 237 6.58 40.84 -2.42
CA THR A 237 7.69 40.30 -1.60
C THR A 237 7.71 38.77 -1.66
N THR A 238 8.86 38.22 -1.29
CA THR A 238 9.52 36.98 -1.71
C THR A 238 9.04 35.70 -1.01
N GLY A 239 9.05 34.56 -1.72
CA GLY A 239 8.92 33.23 -1.13
C GLY A 239 8.43 32.18 -2.14
N THR A 240 9.36 31.35 -2.63
CA THR A 240 9.11 30.30 -3.62
C THR A 240 8.23 29.19 -3.04
N SER A 241 6.96 29.12 -3.41
CA SER A 241 6.13 27.92 -3.28
C SER A 241 5.30 27.72 -4.54
N THR A 242 5.26 26.47 -5.00
CA THR A 242 4.48 26.00 -6.15
C THR A 242 3.01 26.36 -6.00
N LYS A 243 2.52 27.30 -6.80
CA LYS A 243 1.12 27.72 -6.84
C LYS A 243 0.27 26.59 -7.42
N MET A 244 -0.34 25.78 -6.55
CA MET A 244 -1.59 25.10 -6.90
C MET A 244 -2.63 26.19 -7.14
N ILE A 245 -3.21 26.23 -8.34
CA ILE A 245 -4.32 27.12 -8.66
C ILE A 245 -5.53 26.60 -7.89
N LEU A 246 -5.68 27.10 -6.66
CA LEU A 246 -6.89 26.92 -5.87
C LEU A 246 -8.01 27.73 -6.55
N PRO A 247 -9.23 27.19 -6.64
CA PRO A 247 -10.38 27.96 -7.13
C PRO A 247 -10.52 29.24 -6.31
N GLU A 248 -10.98 30.34 -6.92
CA GLU A 248 -11.07 31.66 -6.27
C GLU A 248 -11.82 31.62 -4.92
N LYS A 249 -12.74 30.66 -4.78
CA LYS A 249 -13.52 30.37 -3.56
C LYS A 249 -12.72 29.75 -2.39
N ALA A 250 -11.47 29.40 -2.62
CA ALA A 250 -10.56 28.81 -1.64
C ALA A 250 -9.40 29.77 -1.28
N CYS A 251 -9.45 31.03 -1.73
CA CYS A 251 -8.52 32.07 -1.30
C CYS A 251 -8.87 32.56 0.12
N ALA A 252 -7.85 32.88 0.92
CA ALA A 252 -8.02 33.29 2.33
C ALA A 252 -8.87 34.55 2.56
N GLY A 253 -9.16 35.34 1.53
CA GLY A 253 -10.03 36.53 1.59
C GLY A 253 -11.49 36.27 1.18
N TYR A 254 -11.83 35.06 0.71
CA TYR A 254 -13.16 34.73 0.23
C TYR A 254 -14.08 34.37 1.41
N SER A 255 -15.23 35.04 1.49
CA SER A 255 -16.22 34.79 2.53
C SER A 255 -17.56 34.47 1.90
N ILE A 256 -18.04 33.26 2.14
CA ILE A 256 -19.34 32.75 1.66
C ILE A 256 -20.51 33.65 2.07
N ALA A 257 -20.36 34.37 3.18
CA ALA A 257 -21.34 35.34 3.68
C ALA A 257 -21.49 36.59 2.79
N LYS A 258 -20.46 36.95 2.02
CA LYS A 258 -20.42 38.16 1.18
C LYS A 258 -20.75 37.90 -0.28
N ASP A 259 -20.93 36.64 -0.67
CA ASP A 259 -21.16 36.30 -2.08
C ASP A 259 -22.60 36.54 -2.51
N PRO A 260 -22.85 37.20 -3.65
CA PRO A 260 -24.21 37.40 -4.16
C PRO A 260 -24.79 36.12 -4.79
N ASN A 261 -23.94 35.17 -5.23
CA ASN A 261 -24.36 33.97 -5.95
C ASN A 261 -24.65 32.75 -5.04
N THR A 262 -24.60 32.91 -3.72
CA THR A 262 -24.88 31.84 -2.76
C THR A 262 -26.30 31.97 -2.21
N SER A 263 -27.02 30.84 -2.13
CA SER A 263 -28.40 30.77 -1.62
C SER A 263 -28.49 31.20 -0.16
N GLU A 264 -29.60 31.84 0.23
CA GLU A 264 -29.82 32.31 1.61
C GLU A 264 -29.73 31.19 2.64
N ALA A 265 -30.21 29.99 2.33
CA ALA A 265 -30.12 28.81 3.20
C ALA A 265 -28.68 28.39 3.53
N LEU A 266 -27.72 28.64 2.63
CA LEU A 266 -26.31 28.36 2.86
C LEU A 266 -25.67 29.46 3.74
N LYS A 267 -26.09 30.71 3.55
CA LYS A 267 -25.63 31.85 4.35
C LYS A 267 -26.11 31.76 5.80
N SER A 268 -27.33 31.26 6.02
CA SER A 268 -27.91 31.11 7.37
C SER A 268 -27.21 30.09 8.26
N LEU A 269 -26.34 29.23 7.72
CA LEU A 269 -25.54 28.28 8.50
C LEU A 269 -24.41 28.96 9.27
N PHE A 270 -23.96 30.15 8.85
CA PHE A 270 -22.85 30.85 9.48
C PHE A 270 -23.34 31.83 10.54
N THR A 271 -22.64 31.87 11.68
CA THR A 271 -22.96 32.75 12.81
C THR A 271 -22.89 34.25 12.49
N THR A 272 -22.27 34.61 11.37
CA THR A 272 -22.20 35.99 10.86
C THR A 272 -23.48 36.47 10.19
N HIS A 273 -24.44 35.58 9.91
CA HIS A 273 -25.69 35.93 9.23
C HIS A 273 -26.76 36.43 10.21
N LYS A 274 -27.61 37.37 9.75
CA LYS A 274 -28.64 38.01 10.59
C LYS A 274 -29.61 37.03 11.24
N THR A 275 -29.91 35.91 10.56
CA THR A 275 -30.78 34.86 11.10
C THR A 275 -30.13 34.10 12.24
N ALA A 276 -28.80 33.92 12.24
CA ALA A 276 -28.08 33.21 13.28
C ALA A 276 -27.92 34.05 14.57
N LEU A 277 -27.97 35.39 14.46
CA LEU A 277 -27.96 36.30 15.63
C LEU A 277 -29.25 36.26 16.44
N ASN A 278 -30.39 35.95 15.79
CA ASN A 278 -31.71 35.95 16.41
C ASN A 278 -32.25 34.53 16.69
N GLN A 279 -31.41 33.49 16.56
CA GLN A 279 -31.82 32.12 16.83
C GLN A 279 -31.91 31.87 18.33
N GLU A 280 -32.90 31.10 18.77
CA GLU A 280 -33.05 30.71 20.18
C GLU A 280 -32.32 29.40 20.51
N LYS A 281 -31.93 28.62 19.49
CA LYS A 281 -31.32 27.30 19.62
C LYS A 281 -30.13 27.15 18.67
N ALA A 282 -29.13 26.38 19.09
CA ALA A 282 -27.95 26.08 18.30
C ALA A 282 -28.28 25.34 17.00
N HIS A 283 -27.53 25.65 15.94
CA HIS A 283 -27.61 24.92 14.69
C HIS A 283 -26.83 23.59 14.79
N TRP A 284 -27.45 22.47 14.43
CA TRP A 284 -26.88 21.11 14.61
C TRP A 284 -25.60 20.84 13.81
N ILE A 285 -25.34 21.62 12.76
CA ILE A 285 -24.18 21.50 11.86
C ILE A 285 -23.00 22.33 12.35
N THR A 286 -23.26 23.49 12.97
CA THR A 286 -22.24 24.47 13.33
C THR A 286 -22.27 24.70 14.82
N HIS A 287 -21.26 24.21 15.52
CA HIS A 287 -21.12 24.42 16.95
C HIS A 287 -20.98 25.93 17.24
N ASN A 288 -21.97 26.50 17.93
CA ASN A 288 -21.93 27.90 18.39
C ASN A 288 -21.81 27.92 19.92
N PRO A 289 -20.70 28.44 20.48
CA PRO A 289 -20.46 28.45 21.92
C PRO A 289 -21.40 29.39 22.72
N LEU A 290 -22.24 30.18 22.04
CA LEU A 290 -23.22 31.07 22.66
C LEU A 290 -24.49 30.34 23.14
N TYR A 291 -24.73 29.10 22.69
CA TYR A 291 -25.82 28.26 23.15
C TYR A 291 -25.24 27.13 24.00
N TYR A 292 -25.46 27.20 25.31
CA TYR A 292 -25.11 26.18 26.30
C TYR A 292 -26.38 25.59 26.91
#